data_AF-A0A7Y6EY10-F1
#
_entry.id   AF-A0A7Y6EY10-F1
#
_cell.length_a   1.000
_cell.length_b   1.000
_cell.length_c   1.000
_cell.angle_alpha   90.00
_cell.angle_beta   90.00
_cell.angle_gamma   90.00
#
_symmetry.space_group_name_H-M   'P 1'
#
loop_
_entity.id
_entity.type
_entity.pdbx_description
1 polymer ?
#
loop_
_entity_poly.entity_id
_entity_poly.type
_entity_poly.pdbx_seq_one_letter_code
_entity_poly.pdbx_strand_id
1 'polypeptide(L)'
;MKEIIWFVIGIIALGVIAGLLQPSKKKKRRSSSTRKKQNTKKPVNSGFNRSSSMCRPDEVILTLPLDKMTGAEFERLLTLYFRDQGYTVKEVGIGGKDGGVDLVIRDKRGEKTAVQAKCYADHNKVQVMTVRELVGAKRNHDCILSLIVTTSDLTGPARKEADQFKVDYWHGGLVDSKLRSWGKWTPSNKKIKTITTKKDQSSSEIVSNIKCSCGAAMVKRKNKAGAEFWGCSNFPNCRKTKAI
;
A
#
# COMPACT_ATOMS: atom_id res chain seq x y z
N MET A 1 37.77 -18.66 49.53
CA MET A 1 37.59 -17.85 48.29
C MET A 1 38.47 -18.32 47.13
N LYS A 2 39.74 -18.70 47.32
CA LYS A 2 40.61 -19.17 46.22
C LYS A 2 40.14 -20.48 45.56
N GLU A 3 39.63 -21.44 46.33
CA GLU A 3 39.12 -22.72 45.79
C GLU A 3 37.89 -22.58 44.88
N ILE A 4 37.03 -21.59 45.15
CA ILE A 4 35.83 -21.33 44.35
C ILE A 4 36.21 -20.67 43.00
N ILE A 5 37.27 -19.84 43.00
CA ILE A 5 37.76 -19.17 41.79
C ILE A 5 38.36 -20.20 40.82
N TRP A 6 39.09 -21.20 41.30
CA TRP A 6 39.63 -22.28 40.47
C TRP A 6 38.53 -23.18 39.88
N PHE A 7 37.45 -23.42 40.62
CA PHE A 7 36.29 -24.16 40.12
C PHE A 7 35.55 -23.43 38.98
N VAL A 8 35.37 -22.11 39.11
CA VAL A 8 34.72 -21.29 38.07
C VAL A 8 35.59 -21.17 36.82
N ILE A 9 36.91 -21.02 36.98
CA ILE A 9 37.85 -21.00 35.85
C ILE A 9 37.86 -22.36 35.12
N GLY A 10 37.79 -23.47 35.85
CA GLY A 10 37.72 -24.83 35.28
C GLY A 10 36.47 -25.06 34.42
N ILE A 11 35.31 -24.57 34.86
CA ILE A 11 34.05 -24.70 34.09
C ILE A 11 34.08 -23.85 32.82
N ILE A 12 34.62 -22.63 32.90
CA ILE A 12 34.74 -21.74 31.73
C ILE A 12 35.74 -22.33 30.71
N ALA A 13 36.86 -22.90 31.17
CA ALA A 13 37.84 -23.55 30.29
C ALA A 13 37.27 -24.79 29.58
N LEU A 14 36.49 -25.63 30.27
CA LEU A 14 35.82 -26.78 29.65
C LEU A 14 34.77 -26.39 28.60
N GLY A 15 34.05 -25.28 28.82
CA GLY A 15 33.09 -24.75 27.84
C GLY A 15 33.73 -24.26 26.54
N VAL A 16 34.94 -23.68 26.62
CA VAL A 16 35.68 -23.20 25.44
C VAL A 16 36.25 -24.36 24.62
N ILE A 17 36.71 -25.43 25.27
CA ILE A 17 37.23 -26.63 24.59
C ILE A 17 36.11 -27.38 23.85
N ALA A 18 34.90 -27.44 24.43
CA ALA A 18 33.73 -28.03 23.76
C ALA A 18 33.25 -27.22 22.53
N GLY A 19 33.51 -25.91 22.50
CA GLY A 19 33.14 -25.02 21.38
C GLY A 19 34.01 -25.16 20.13
N LEU A 20 35.27 -25.63 20.26
CA LEU A 20 36.18 -25.80 19.13
C LEU A 20 36.07 -27.15 18.40
N LEU A 21 35.37 -28.12 18.98
CA LEU A 21 35.17 -29.46 18.41
C LEU A 21 33.75 -29.64 17.88
N GLN A 22 33.37 -28.85 16.87
CA GLN A 22 32.19 -29.17 16.05
C GLN A 22 32.63 -29.66 14.66
N PRO A 23 32.39 -30.95 14.32
CA PRO A 23 32.73 -31.49 13.01
C PRO A 23 31.80 -30.92 11.92
N SER A 24 32.41 -30.42 10.84
CA SER A 24 31.69 -29.91 9.68
C SER A 24 30.91 -31.02 8.97
N LYS A 25 29.58 -31.02 9.13
CA LYS A 25 28.69 -31.92 8.38
C LYS A 25 28.56 -31.40 6.94
N LYS A 26 29.32 -32.03 6.03
CA LYS A 26 29.16 -31.91 4.56
C LYS A 26 27.70 -32.19 4.17
N LYS A 27 27.01 -31.18 3.66
CA LYS A 27 25.65 -31.28 3.11
C LYS A 27 25.69 -32.01 1.77
N LYS A 28 25.15 -33.23 1.75
CA LYS A 28 24.97 -34.08 0.55
C LYS A 28 24.10 -33.33 -0.47
N ARG A 29 24.66 -33.02 -1.65
CA ARG A 29 23.91 -32.52 -2.82
C ARG A 29 22.93 -33.60 -3.29
N ARG A 30 21.63 -33.41 -3.06
CA ARG A 30 20.57 -34.14 -3.78
C ARG A 30 20.41 -33.51 -5.16
N SER A 31 20.69 -34.26 -6.22
CA SER A 31 20.33 -33.87 -7.58
C SER A 31 18.80 -33.86 -7.69
N SER A 32 18.24 -32.70 -8.03
CA SER A 32 16.83 -32.58 -8.39
C SER A 32 16.72 -32.75 -9.89
N SER A 33 15.90 -33.72 -10.31
CA SER A 33 15.62 -33.95 -11.72
C SER A 33 14.85 -32.76 -12.29
N THR A 34 15.34 -32.23 -13.41
CA THR A 34 14.77 -31.09 -14.12
C THR A 34 13.48 -31.53 -14.81
N ARG A 35 12.34 -31.40 -14.12
CA ARG A 35 11.02 -31.56 -14.74
C ARG A 35 10.71 -30.31 -15.56
N LYS A 36 10.89 -30.41 -16.88
CA LYS A 36 10.63 -29.37 -17.89
C LYS A 36 9.16 -28.94 -17.79
N LYS A 37 8.88 -27.82 -17.12
CA LYS A 37 7.53 -27.27 -16.98
C LYS A 37 7.20 -26.52 -18.27
N GLN A 38 6.34 -27.12 -19.09
CA GLN A 38 5.80 -26.48 -20.29
C GLN A 38 5.07 -25.19 -19.89
N ASN A 39 5.50 -24.09 -20.52
CA ASN A 39 5.01 -22.75 -20.26
C ASN A 39 3.71 -22.54 -21.04
N THR A 40 2.58 -23.00 -20.51
CA THR A 40 1.27 -22.57 -21.00
C THR A 40 1.05 -21.14 -20.51
N LYS A 41 1.16 -20.17 -21.43
CA LYS A 41 0.82 -18.77 -21.17
C LYS A 41 -0.67 -18.69 -20.84
N LYS A 42 -1.00 -18.69 -19.55
CA LYS A 42 -2.36 -18.35 -19.09
C LYS A 42 -2.66 -16.90 -19.51
N PRO A 43 -3.89 -16.60 -19.97
CA PRO A 43 -4.27 -15.25 -20.35
C PRO A 43 -4.13 -14.35 -19.12
N VAL A 44 -3.39 -13.25 -19.28
CA VAL A 44 -3.22 -12.25 -18.21
C VAL A 44 -4.55 -11.54 -18.07
N ASN A 45 -5.37 -12.02 -17.14
CA ASN A 45 -6.58 -11.32 -16.73
C ASN A 45 -6.10 -9.97 -16.18
N SER A 46 -6.45 -8.86 -16.85
CA SER A 46 -6.11 -7.50 -16.41
C SER A 46 -6.97 -7.13 -15.20
N GLY A 47 -6.81 -7.90 -14.12
CA GLY A 47 -7.46 -7.68 -12.85
C GLY A 47 -6.99 -6.37 -12.24
N PHE A 48 -7.88 -5.72 -11.51
CA PHE A 48 -7.60 -4.51 -10.76
C PHE A 48 -6.41 -4.74 -9.79
N ASN A 49 -5.32 -4.00 -9.97
CA ASN A 49 -4.14 -4.10 -9.11
C ASN A 49 -4.24 -3.15 -7.93
N ARG A 50 -4.59 -3.67 -6.75
CA ARG A 50 -4.70 -2.90 -5.50
C ARG A 50 -3.38 -2.25 -5.03
N SER A 51 -2.24 -2.71 -5.53
CA SER A 51 -0.89 -2.23 -5.19
C SER A 51 -0.43 -1.04 -6.06
N SER A 52 -1.23 -0.63 -7.05
CA SER A 52 -0.92 0.56 -7.86
C SER A 52 -0.87 1.83 -7.00
N SER A 53 0.15 2.66 -7.21
CA SER A 53 0.28 3.99 -6.60
C SER A 53 -0.47 5.09 -7.37
N MET A 54 -1.01 4.79 -8.55
CA MET A 54 -1.83 5.75 -9.30
C MET A 54 -3.13 6.03 -8.54
N CYS A 55 -3.38 7.31 -8.25
CA CYS A 55 -4.57 7.78 -7.55
C CYS A 55 -5.52 8.48 -8.53
N ARG A 56 -6.77 8.03 -8.60
CA ARG A 56 -7.84 8.69 -9.40
C ARG A 56 -8.27 10.02 -8.76
N PRO A 57 -8.97 10.90 -9.49
CA PRO A 57 -9.51 12.15 -8.94
C PRO A 57 -10.50 11.91 -7.79
N ASP A 58 -10.62 12.89 -6.89
CA ASP A 58 -11.43 12.80 -5.68
C ASP A 58 -12.91 12.50 -5.98
N GLU A 59 -13.47 13.06 -7.06
CA GLU A 59 -14.86 12.83 -7.47
C GLU A 59 -15.12 11.36 -7.82
N VAL A 60 -14.11 10.69 -8.37
CA VAL A 60 -14.17 9.28 -8.71
C VAL A 60 -13.99 8.45 -7.45
N ILE A 61 -13.07 8.81 -6.56
CA ILE A 61 -12.85 8.12 -5.27
C ILE A 61 -14.12 8.12 -4.42
N LEU A 62 -14.83 9.26 -4.32
CA LEU A 62 -16.05 9.38 -3.52
C LEU A 62 -17.21 8.49 -4.00
N THR A 63 -17.17 8.01 -5.24
CA THR A 63 -18.22 7.16 -5.84
C THR A 63 -17.80 5.71 -6.03
N LEU A 64 -16.55 5.38 -5.73
CA LEU A 64 -16.01 4.03 -5.86
C LEU A 64 -16.36 3.16 -4.64
N PRO A 65 -16.73 1.89 -4.85
CA PRO A 65 -16.75 0.90 -3.78
C PRO A 65 -15.34 0.61 -3.24
N LEU A 66 -15.23 0.33 -1.93
CA LEU A 66 -13.95 0.02 -1.26
C LEU A 66 -13.22 -1.19 -1.89
N ASP A 67 -13.95 -2.16 -2.43
CA ASP A 67 -13.36 -3.32 -3.09
C ASP A 67 -12.77 -3.00 -4.48
N LYS A 68 -13.04 -1.80 -5.02
CA LYS A 68 -12.51 -1.27 -6.28
C LYS A 68 -11.50 -0.14 -6.08
N MET A 69 -11.01 0.06 -4.85
CA MET A 69 -9.98 1.02 -4.50
C MET A 69 -8.61 0.37 -4.31
N THR A 70 -7.58 1.11 -4.71
CA THR A 70 -6.17 0.81 -4.39
C THR A 70 -5.86 1.29 -2.98
N GLY A 71 -4.69 0.90 -2.44
CA GLY A 71 -4.21 1.42 -1.16
C GLY A 71 -4.13 2.96 -1.15
N ALA A 72 -3.50 3.54 -2.17
CA ALA A 72 -3.35 4.99 -2.30
C ALA A 72 -4.70 5.73 -2.39
N GLU A 73 -5.69 5.16 -3.08
CA GLU A 73 -7.02 5.75 -3.17
C GLU A 73 -7.79 5.64 -1.86
N PHE A 74 -7.58 4.56 -1.11
CA PHE A 74 -8.16 4.41 0.21
C PHE A 74 -7.54 5.40 1.21
N GLU A 75 -6.22 5.58 1.19
CA GLU A 75 -5.53 6.63 1.96
C GLU A 75 -6.04 8.03 1.60
N ARG A 76 -6.27 8.27 0.30
CA ARG A 76 -6.87 9.53 -0.17
C ARG A 76 -8.30 9.71 0.32
N LEU A 77 -9.13 8.68 0.26
CA LEU A 77 -10.51 8.72 0.80
C LEU A 77 -10.50 9.06 2.30
N LEU A 78 -9.63 8.40 3.08
CA LEU A 78 -9.50 8.68 4.50
C LEU A 78 -9.02 10.11 4.77
N THR A 79 -8.11 10.62 3.94
CA THR A 79 -7.67 12.01 4.02
C THR A 79 -8.84 12.99 3.84
N LEU A 80 -9.69 12.76 2.84
CA LEU A 80 -10.88 13.59 2.61
C LEU A 80 -11.84 13.50 3.80
N TYR A 81 -12.09 12.29 4.30
CA TYR A 81 -12.93 12.05 5.47
C TYR A 81 -12.42 12.80 6.70
N PHE A 82 -11.15 12.63 7.08
CA PHE A 82 -10.58 13.26 8.27
C PHE A 82 -10.55 14.78 8.18
N ARG A 83 -10.23 15.34 6.99
CA ARG A 83 -10.29 16.79 6.77
C ARG A 83 -11.70 17.33 7.02
N ASP A 84 -12.72 16.62 6.56
CA ASP A 84 -14.11 17.04 6.74
C ASP A 84 -14.60 16.88 8.19
N GLN A 85 -14.07 15.92 8.93
CA GLN A 85 -14.28 15.81 10.38
C GLN A 85 -13.54 16.91 11.18
N GLY A 86 -12.79 17.79 10.52
CA GLY A 86 -12.11 18.93 11.13
C GLY A 86 -10.67 18.65 11.58
N TYR A 87 -10.06 17.55 11.13
CA TYR A 87 -8.65 17.26 11.39
C TYR A 87 -7.74 17.94 10.36
N THR A 88 -6.54 18.34 10.78
CA THR A 88 -5.46 18.61 9.84
C THR A 88 -4.81 17.30 9.45
N VAL A 89 -4.62 17.03 8.15
CA VAL A 89 -4.09 15.76 7.65
C VAL A 89 -2.82 15.98 6.85
N LYS A 90 -1.73 15.31 7.26
CA LYS A 90 -0.46 15.22 6.54
C LYS A 90 -0.34 13.80 5.96
N GLU A 91 -0.34 13.72 4.63
CA GLU A 91 -0.09 12.48 3.89
C GLU A 91 1.42 12.20 3.93
N VAL A 92 1.85 11.14 4.63
CA VAL A 92 3.27 10.81 4.79
C VAL A 92 3.69 9.67 3.84
N GLY A 93 2.80 8.70 3.57
CA GLY A 93 3.11 7.49 2.80
C GLY A 93 3.42 7.65 1.30
N ILE A 94 3.43 8.88 0.76
CA ILE A 94 3.76 9.16 -0.65
C ILE A 94 5.29 9.14 -0.80
N GLY A 95 5.90 7.95 -0.82
CA GLY A 95 7.36 7.82 -0.98
C GLY A 95 8.00 6.58 -0.37
N GLY A 96 7.24 5.76 0.36
CA GLY A 96 7.67 4.42 0.80
C GLY A 96 8.79 4.39 1.85
N LYS A 97 9.10 5.52 2.50
CA LYS A 97 10.18 5.63 3.50
C LYS A 97 9.69 5.75 4.94
N ASP A 98 8.38 5.80 5.16
CA ASP A 98 7.80 6.31 6.42
C ASP A 98 7.55 5.19 7.45
N GLY A 99 7.96 3.96 7.13
CA GLY A 99 8.15 2.90 8.13
C GLY A 99 6.88 2.36 8.79
N GLY A 100 5.70 2.60 8.21
CA GLY A 100 4.42 2.09 8.75
C GLY A 100 3.47 3.17 9.28
N VAL A 101 3.56 4.40 8.76
CA VAL A 101 2.52 5.44 8.90
C VAL A 101 2.15 5.93 7.52
N ASP A 102 0.86 5.99 7.21
CA ASP A 102 0.37 6.48 5.92
C ASP A 102 -0.12 7.93 6.05
N LEU A 103 -0.84 8.24 7.14
CA LEU A 103 -1.33 9.59 7.45
C LEU A 103 -0.96 9.99 8.87
N VAL A 104 -0.70 11.28 9.07
CA VAL A 104 -0.65 11.92 10.39
C VAL A 104 -1.82 12.89 10.48
N ILE A 105 -2.74 12.64 11.40
CA ILE A 105 -3.89 13.51 11.65
C ILE A 105 -3.69 14.29 12.95
N ARG A 106 -4.14 15.54 12.98
CA ARG A 106 -4.08 16.41 14.15
C ARG A 106 -5.47 16.97 14.46
N ASP A 107 -5.94 16.75 15.68
CA ASP A 107 -7.18 17.31 16.21
C ASP A 107 -7.06 18.82 16.44
N LYS A 108 -8.19 19.51 16.61
CA LYS A 108 -8.33 20.90 17.05
C LYS A 108 -7.61 21.18 18.37
N ARG A 109 -7.54 20.20 19.30
CA ARG A 109 -6.76 20.32 20.55
C ARG A 109 -5.25 20.17 20.33
N GLY A 110 -4.84 19.78 19.13
CA GLY A 110 -3.44 19.67 18.73
C GLY A 110 -2.81 18.29 18.92
N GLU A 111 -3.56 17.31 19.43
CA GLU A 111 -3.13 15.92 19.58
C GLU A 111 -2.89 15.29 18.20
N LYS A 112 -1.74 14.60 18.05
CA LYS A 112 -1.34 13.94 16.80
C LYS A 112 -1.57 12.42 16.89
N THR A 113 -2.20 11.88 15.86
CA THR A 113 -2.46 10.44 15.70
C THR A 113 -1.77 9.94 14.43
N ALA A 114 -0.96 8.90 14.57
CA ALA A 114 -0.40 8.17 13.44
C ALA A 114 -1.44 7.17 12.93
N VAL A 115 -1.71 7.20 11.63
CA VAL A 115 -2.71 6.35 10.98
C VAL A 115 -2.04 5.43 9.97
N GLN A 116 -2.30 4.13 10.09
CA GLN A 116 -1.98 3.15 9.05
C GLN A 116 -3.28 2.67 8.41
N ALA A 117 -3.40 2.85 7.10
CA ALA A 117 -4.49 2.40 6.27
C ALA A 117 -4.13 1.10 5.52
N LYS A 118 -5.00 0.09 5.55
CA LYS A 118 -4.85 -1.15 4.77
C LYS A 118 -6.13 -1.45 3.99
N CYS A 119 -6.08 -1.27 2.66
CA CYS A 119 -7.18 -1.64 1.77
C CYS A 119 -7.06 -3.12 1.35
N TYR A 120 -7.57 -4.03 2.18
CA TYR A 120 -7.51 -5.48 1.99
C TYR A 120 -8.87 -6.09 1.64
N ALA A 121 -8.84 -7.23 0.96
CA ALA A 121 -10.03 -8.07 0.79
C ALA A 121 -10.40 -8.77 2.11
N ASP A 122 -11.66 -9.13 2.30
CA ASP A 122 -12.20 -9.66 3.56
C ASP A 122 -11.45 -10.88 4.13
N HIS A 123 -10.95 -11.75 3.25
CA HIS A 123 -10.18 -12.93 3.63
C HIS A 123 -8.74 -12.61 4.06
N ASN A 124 -8.22 -11.42 3.74
CA ASN A 124 -6.88 -10.99 4.09
C ASN A 124 -6.93 -10.04 5.30
N LYS A 125 -6.61 -10.59 6.47
CA LYS A 125 -6.67 -9.87 7.74
C LYS A 125 -5.34 -9.19 8.08
N VAL A 126 -5.43 -8.06 8.79
CA VAL A 126 -4.27 -7.31 9.29
C VAL A 126 -3.51 -8.15 10.32
N GLN A 127 -2.20 -8.25 10.13
CA GLN A 127 -1.30 -9.07 10.93
C GLN A 127 -0.72 -8.28 12.10
N VAL A 128 -0.24 -9.01 13.11
CA VAL A 128 0.39 -8.45 14.31
C VAL A 128 1.53 -7.50 13.97
N MET A 129 2.32 -7.82 12.94
CA MET A 129 3.45 -6.98 12.52
C MET A 129 3.03 -5.55 12.19
N THR A 130 1.87 -5.34 11.57
CA THR A 130 1.37 -3.99 11.27
C THR A 130 1.11 -3.17 12.52
N VAL A 131 0.65 -3.80 13.61
CA VAL A 131 0.46 -3.12 14.91
C VAL A 131 1.82 -2.68 15.47
N ARG A 132 2.80 -3.59 15.47
CA ARG A 132 4.16 -3.32 15.98
C ARG A 132 4.86 -2.22 15.20
N GLU A 133 4.76 -2.28 13.88
CA GLU A 133 5.32 -1.28 12.96
C GLU A 133 4.75 0.11 13.28
N LEU A 134 3.42 0.25 13.36
CA LEU A 134 2.77 1.53 13.68
C LEU A 134 3.17 2.06 15.08
N VAL A 135 3.21 1.18 16.08
CA VAL A 135 3.62 1.54 17.46
C VAL A 135 5.07 2.03 17.51
N GLY A 136 5.95 1.47 16.68
CA GLY A 136 7.32 1.95 16.52
C GLY A 136 7.38 3.28 15.78
N ALA A 137 6.73 3.34 14.61
CA ALA A 137 6.84 4.45 13.68
C ALA A 137 6.17 5.74 14.15
N LYS A 138 5.14 5.67 15.01
CA LYS A 138 4.43 6.88 15.50
C LYS A 138 5.35 7.92 16.14
N ARG A 139 6.46 7.49 16.76
CA ARG A 139 7.44 8.38 17.40
C ARG A 139 8.21 9.23 16.40
N ASN A 140 8.40 8.74 15.17
CA ASN A 140 9.08 9.49 14.11
C ASN A 140 8.27 10.70 13.61
N HIS A 141 7.00 10.80 14.02
CA HIS A 141 6.08 11.85 13.62
C HIS A 141 5.50 12.65 14.81
N ASP A 142 6.07 12.47 16.01
CA ASP A 142 5.58 13.03 17.28
C ASP A 142 4.12 12.67 17.58
N CYS A 143 3.67 11.51 17.12
CA CYS A 143 2.31 11.03 17.36
C CYS A 143 2.24 10.29 18.70
N ILE A 144 1.30 10.70 19.54
CA ILE A 144 1.02 10.04 20.82
C ILE A 144 0.05 8.89 20.58
N LEU A 145 -0.98 9.17 19.78
CA LEU A 145 -2.06 8.24 19.45
C LEU A 145 -1.75 7.46 18.18
N SER A 146 -2.39 6.31 18.03
CA SER A 146 -2.22 5.40 16.90
C SER A 146 -3.55 4.79 16.49
N LEU A 147 -3.82 4.78 15.19
CA LEU A 147 -5.05 4.28 14.60
C LEU A 147 -4.74 3.38 13.40
N ILE A 148 -5.31 2.17 13.37
CA ILE A 148 -5.30 1.31 12.19
C ILE A 148 -6.66 1.37 11.53
N VAL A 149 -6.70 1.59 10.22
CA VAL A 149 -7.94 1.57 9.43
C VAL A 149 -7.83 0.50 8.36
N THR A 150 -8.72 -0.49 8.38
CA THR A 150 -8.74 -1.55 7.35
C THR A 150 -10.14 -1.77 6.79
N THR A 151 -10.19 -2.08 5.49
CA THR A 151 -11.44 -2.52 4.83
C THR A 151 -11.77 -3.98 5.14
N SER A 152 -10.82 -4.75 5.70
CA SER A 152 -11.03 -6.13 6.16
C SER A 152 -11.19 -6.19 7.69
N ASP A 153 -10.50 -7.09 8.36
CA ASP A 153 -10.50 -7.26 9.80
C ASP A 153 -9.07 -7.50 10.32
N LEU A 154 -8.86 -7.39 11.62
CA LEU A 154 -7.60 -7.76 12.27
C LEU A 154 -7.61 -9.27 12.57
N THR A 155 -6.42 -9.88 12.64
CA THR A 155 -6.32 -11.23 13.23
C THR A 155 -6.59 -11.18 14.74
N GLY A 156 -7.01 -12.30 15.34
CA GLY A 156 -7.23 -12.38 16.79
C GLY A 156 -6.02 -11.94 17.63
N PRO A 157 -4.80 -12.40 17.31
CA PRO A 157 -3.58 -11.91 17.97
C PRO A 157 -3.34 -10.41 17.74
N ALA A 158 -3.58 -9.89 16.53
CA ALA A 158 -3.40 -8.46 16.25
C ALA A 158 -4.35 -7.57 17.06
N ARG A 159 -5.60 -7.99 17.27
CA ARG A 159 -6.54 -7.27 18.16
C ARG A 159 -6.05 -7.22 19.59
N LYS A 160 -5.66 -8.38 20.15
CA LYS A 160 -5.13 -8.46 21.52
C LYS A 160 -3.94 -7.52 21.71
N GLU A 161 -3.05 -7.47 20.73
CA GLU A 161 -1.86 -6.62 20.80
C GLU A 161 -2.19 -5.13 20.56
N ALA A 162 -3.15 -4.82 19.70
CA ALA A 162 -3.67 -3.46 19.56
C ALA A 162 -4.26 -2.95 20.88
N ASP A 163 -5.07 -3.77 21.56
CA ASP A 163 -5.65 -3.43 22.87
C ASP A 163 -4.59 -3.23 23.97
N GLN A 164 -3.52 -4.05 23.93
CA GLN A 164 -2.38 -3.95 24.84
C GLN A 164 -1.62 -2.63 24.64
N PHE A 165 -1.36 -2.24 23.39
CA PHE A 165 -0.62 -1.02 23.07
C PHE A 165 -1.50 0.22 22.89
N LYS A 166 -2.81 0.12 23.16
CA LYS A 166 -3.78 1.21 22.99
C LYS A 166 -3.75 1.79 21.57
N VAL A 167 -3.72 0.89 20.59
CA VAL A 167 -3.89 1.20 19.17
C VAL A 167 -5.36 1.08 18.86
N ASP A 168 -6.00 2.21 18.54
CA ASP A 168 -7.38 2.19 18.06
C ASP A 168 -7.43 1.52 16.68
N TYR A 169 -8.54 0.85 16.37
CA TYR A 169 -8.70 0.26 15.04
C TYR A 169 -10.12 0.34 14.52
N TRP A 170 -10.24 0.57 13.21
CA TRP A 170 -11.48 0.45 12.47
C TRP A 170 -11.38 -0.75 11.52
N HIS A 171 -12.32 -1.69 11.69
CA HIS A 171 -12.51 -2.82 10.79
C HIS A 171 -13.59 -2.50 9.75
N GLY A 172 -13.73 -3.35 8.72
CA GLY A 172 -14.51 -3.08 7.52
C GLY A 172 -15.94 -2.57 7.79
N GLY A 173 -16.69 -3.23 8.67
CA GLY A 173 -18.05 -2.80 9.03
C GLY A 173 -18.10 -1.42 9.71
N LEU A 174 -17.13 -1.12 10.58
CA LEU A 174 -17.03 0.20 11.23
C LEU A 174 -16.61 1.29 10.24
N VAL A 175 -15.68 0.98 9.33
CA VAL A 175 -15.26 1.89 8.25
C VAL A 175 -16.45 2.21 7.34
N ASP A 176 -17.17 1.19 6.87
CA ASP A 176 -18.33 1.37 5.99
C ASP A 176 -19.41 2.20 6.68
N SER A 177 -19.72 1.93 7.96
CA SER A 177 -20.68 2.72 8.75
C SER A 177 -20.26 4.20 8.85
N LYS A 178 -19.00 4.48 9.22
CA LYS A 178 -18.47 5.86 9.33
C LYS A 178 -18.50 6.60 8.00
N LEU A 179 -18.12 5.94 6.90
CA LEU A 179 -18.10 6.56 5.58
C LEU A 179 -19.52 6.79 5.04
N ARG A 180 -20.48 5.92 5.36
CA ARG A 180 -21.90 6.16 5.02
C ARG A 180 -22.49 7.30 5.84
N SER A 181 -22.22 7.37 7.14
CA SER A 181 -22.69 8.47 7.98
C SER A 181 -22.09 9.82 7.58
N TRP A 182 -20.92 9.81 6.96
CA TRP A 182 -20.31 11.01 6.41
C TRP A 182 -21.10 11.61 5.24
N GLY A 183 -21.86 10.81 4.49
CA GLY A 183 -22.75 11.27 3.42
C GLY A 183 -22.07 11.71 2.12
N LYS A 184 -20.78 12.09 2.13
CA LYS A 184 -20.04 12.46 0.91
C LYS A 184 -19.57 11.26 0.09
N TRP A 185 -19.31 10.13 0.75
CA TRP A 185 -18.96 8.88 0.08
C TRP A 185 -20.24 8.12 -0.29
N THR A 186 -20.50 8.01 -1.60
CA THR A 186 -21.71 7.40 -2.16
C THR A 186 -21.33 6.35 -3.21
N PRO A 187 -20.89 5.16 -2.77
CA PRO A 187 -20.42 4.13 -3.69
C PRO A 187 -21.57 3.64 -4.56
N SER A 188 -21.40 3.67 -5.88
CA SER A 188 -22.36 3.10 -6.82
C SER A 188 -21.76 1.90 -7.53
N ASN A 189 -22.49 0.78 -7.55
CA ASN A 189 -22.13 -0.40 -8.35
C ASN A 189 -22.52 -0.26 -9.83
N LYS A 190 -23.08 0.90 -10.24
CA LYS A 190 -23.28 1.18 -11.67
C LYS A 190 -21.91 1.32 -12.32
N LYS A 191 -21.68 0.59 -13.43
CA LYS A 191 -20.55 0.84 -14.34
C LYS A 191 -20.47 2.34 -14.58
N ILE A 192 -19.44 2.98 -14.05
CA ILE A 192 -19.15 4.38 -14.29
C ILE A 192 -18.93 4.51 -15.80
N LYS A 193 -19.97 4.92 -16.53
CA LYS A 193 -19.81 5.50 -17.85
C LYS A 193 -18.96 6.74 -17.61
N THR A 194 -17.77 6.75 -18.18
CA THR A 194 -16.84 7.87 -18.20
C THR A 194 -17.63 9.16 -18.36
N ILE A 195 -17.72 9.94 -17.28
CA ILE A 195 -18.26 11.29 -17.32
C ILE A 195 -17.19 12.09 -18.04
N THR A 196 -17.30 12.16 -19.36
CA THR A 196 -16.78 13.29 -20.13
C THR A 196 -17.54 14.51 -19.63
N THR A 197 -16.91 15.24 -18.72
CA THR A 197 -17.30 16.58 -18.33
C THR A 197 -17.39 17.42 -19.59
N LYS A 198 -18.62 17.73 -20.00
CA LYS A 198 -18.89 18.93 -20.79
C LYS A 198 -18.44 20.11 -19.93
N LYS A 199 -17.32 20.71 -20.28
CA LYS A 199 -17.01 22.09 -19.94
C LYS A 199 -16.71 22.80 -21.25
N ASP A 200 -17.60 23.72 -21.60
CA ASP A 200 -17.45 24.62 -22.73
C ASP A 200 -16.13 25.42 -22.65
N GLN A 201 -15.48 25.51 -23.81
CA GLN A 201 -14.65 26.59 -24.37
C GLN A 201 -13.64 27.29 -23.43
N SER A 202 -12.35 27.48 -23.74
CA SER A 202 -11.68 27.64 -25.03
C SER A 202 -10.17 27.58 -24.80
N SER A 203 -9.44 26.83 -25.63
CA SER A 203 -8.19 27.24 -26.30
C SER A 203 -7.49 26.02 -26.92
N SER A 204 -7.78 25.82 -28.22
CA SER A 204 -6.88 25.41 -29.33
C SER A 204 -5.90 24.26 -29.10
N GLU A 205 -6.15 23.06 -29.66
CA GLU A 205 -5.73 22.60 -31.01
C GLU A 205 -4.28 22.08 -31.02
N ILE A 206 -3.96 20.85 -31.39
CA ILE A 206 -4.38 20.08 -32.57
C ILE A 206 -4.68 18.63 -32.16
N VAL A 207 -5.94 18.22 -32.27
CA VAL A 207 -6.33 16.81 -32.24
C VAL A 207 -5.93 16.22 -33.59
N SER A 208 -4.77 15.58 -33.66
CA SER A 208 -4.43 14.81 -34.84
C SER A 208 -5.41 13.64 -34.94
N ASN A 209 -6.09 13.49 -36.09
CA ASN A 209 -6.92 12.35 -36.48
C ASN A 209 -6.10 11.03 -36.64
N ILE A 210 -4.96 10.93 -35.96
CA ILE A 210 -4.04 9.81 -35.99
C ILE A 210 -4.53 8.80 -34.96
N LYS A 211 -5.25 7.79 -35.45
CA LYS A 211 -5.62 6.62 -34.66
C LYS A 211 -4.44 5.66 -34.62
N CYS A 212 -4.13 5.18 -33.42
CA CYS A 212 -3.24 4.05 -33.25
C CYS A 212 -3.89 2.80 -33.85
N SER A 213 -3.09 1.83 -34.31
CA SER A 213 -3.61 0.54 -34.81
C SER A 213 -4.26 -0.34 -33.73
N CYS A 214 -4.35 0.12 -32.48
CA CYS A 214 -5.22 -0.48 -31.46
C CYS A 214 -6.57 0.24 -31.30
N GLY A 215 -6.91 1.19 -32.18
CA GLY A 215 -8.15 1.97 -32.16
C GLY A 215 -8.17 3.18 -31.23
N ALA A 216 -7.17 3.33 -30.35
CA ALA A 216 -7.05 4.47 -29.44
C ALA A 216 -6.41 5.69 -30.12
N ALA A 217 -6.68 6.90 -29.61
CA ALA A 217 -6.06 8.12 -30.11
C ALA A 217 -4.55 8.15 -29.83
N MET A 218 -3.77 8.77 -30.72
CA MET A 218 -2.37 9.07 -30.45
C MET A 218 -2.23 10.46 -29.83
N VAL A 219 -1.36 10.58 -28.82
CA VAL A 219 -1.10 11.80 -28.05
C VAL A 219 0.36 12.19 -28.20
N LYS A 220 0.64 13.47 -28.40
CA LYS A 220 1.99 14.02 -28.54
C LYS A 220 2.76 13.88 -27.21
N ARG A 221 3.96 13.29 -27.26
CA ARG A 221 4.86 13.07 -26.11
C ARG A 221 6.28 13.46 -26.47
N LYS A 222 7.13 13.68 -25.46
CA LYS A 222 8.56 13.98 -25.61
C LYS A 222 9.41 12.84 -25.04
N ASN A 223 10.49 12.47 -25.73
CA ASN A 223 11.48 11.54 -25.18
C ASN A 223 12.51 12.30 -24.31
N LYS A 224 13.42 11.56 -23.65
CA LYS A 224 14.45 12.17 -22.79
C LYS A 224 15.39 13.13 -23.53
N ALA A 225 15.52 13.00 -24.85
CA ALA A 225 16.31 13.88 -25.72
C ALA A 225 15.50 15.07 -26.25
N GLY A 226 14.25 15.27 -25.78
CA GLY A 226 13.38 16.38 -26.19
C GLY A 226 12.65 16.18 -27.52
N ALA A 227 12.94 15.10 -28.26
CA ALA A 227 12.27 14.81 -29.53
C ALA A 227 10.82 14.42 -29.31
N GLU A 228 9.94 14.98 -30.12
CA GLU A 228 8.50 14.79 -30.03
C GLU A 228 8.08 13.56 -30.85
N PHE A 229 7.17 12.75 -30.31
CA PHE A 229 6.59 11.60 -31.01
C PHE A 229 5.13 11.40 -30.62
N TRP A 230 4.35 10.76 -31.49
CA TRP A 230 3.00 10.31 -31.20
C TRP A 230 3.06 9.01 -30.38
N GLY A 231 2.51 9.01 -29.17
CA GLY A 231 2.36 7.83 -28.33
C GLY A 231 0.88 7.43 -28.17
N CYS A 232 0.58 6.13 -28.19
CA CYS A 232 -0.78 5.66 -27.94
C CYS A 232 -1.31 6.13 -26.56
N SER A 233 -2.54 6.63 -26.49
CA SER A 233 -3.18 7.02 -25.22
C SER A 233 -3.34 5.86 -24.25
N ASN A 234 -3.38 4.62 -24.74
CA ASN A 234 -3.54 3.40 -23.95
C ASN A 234 -2.20 2.78 -23.48
N PHE A 235 -1.10 3.54 -23.48
CA PHE A 235 0.16 3.10 -22.84
C PHE A 235 -0.05 2.89 -21.33
N PRO A 236 0.47 1.82 -20.70
CA PRO A 236 1.47 0.86 -21.18
C PRO A 236 0.92 -0.36 -21.92
N ASN A 237 -0.40 -0.51 -22.00
CA ASN A 237 -1.08 -1.64 -22.64
C ASN A 237 -0.88 -1.64 -24.17
N CYS A 238 -0.71 -0.46 -24.77
CA CYS A 238 -0.26 -0.29 -26.15
C CYS A 238 0.99 0.59 -26.21
N ARG A 239 2.13 0.02 -26.60
CA ARG A 239 3.42 0.72 -26.70
C ARG A 239 3.75 1.23 -28.11
N LYS A 240 2.76 1.27 -28.99
CA LYS A 240 2.94 1.75 -30.37
C LYS A 240 3.18 3.26 -30.36
N THR A 241 4.20 3.65 -31.10
CA THR A 241 4.59 5.04 -31.32
C THR A 241 4.66 5.31 -32.81
N LYS A 242 4.56 6.59 -33.18
CA LYS A 242 4.75 7.07 -34.55
C LYS A 242 5.58 8.34 -34.46
N ALA A 243 6.57 8.51 -35.35
CA ALA A 243 7.30 9.76 -35.43
C ALA A 243 6.32 10.90 -35.78
N ILE A 244 6.59 12.09 -35.24
CA ILE A 244 5.92 13.32 -35.68
C ILE A 244 6.54 13.76 -36.98
#